data_AF-A0A517TJR6-F1
#
_entry.id   AF-A0A517TJR6-F1
#
_cell.length_a   1.000
_cell.length_b   1.000
_cell.length_c   1.000
_cell.angle_alpha   90.00
_cell.angle_beta   90.00
_cell.angle_gamma   90.00
#
_symmetry.space_group_name_H-M   'P 1'
#
loop_
_entity.id
_entity.type
_entity.pdbx_description
1 polymer ?
#
loop_
_entity_poly.entity_id
_entity_poly.type
_entity_poly.pdbx_seq_one_letter_code
_entity_poly.pdbx_strand_id
1 'polypeptide(L)'
;MAQDPSRSRGRPEALDAAAREVLVALLTVGVSRAAAARYVEVSPQTLANTADRDPAFAKRLELAEASHLFEHARVVEMASQKNWRASAWALGRLAPDRFGDPNRRSLRRSRTSRQRRWLKQAPDLIGRILEEELPAKASAAAKRRVRDRLVRLCERLLNPDRSAGS
;
A
#
# COMPACT_ATOMS: atom_id res chain seq x y z
N MET A 1 26.81 -59.98 2.98
CA MET A 1 25.39 -59.66 3.27
C MET A 1 25.41 -58.41 4.14
N ALA A 2 25.26 -57.21 3.58
CA ALA A 2 23.99 -56.57 3.18
C ALA A 2 23.28 -55.89 4.36
N GLN A 3 23.31 -54.56 4.40
CA GLN A 3 22.12 -53.70 4.26
C GLN A 3 22.52 -52.22 4.17
N ASP A 4 22.14 -51.58 3.06
CA ASP A 4 22.19 -50.13 2.81
C ASP A 4 20.89 -49.51 3.37
N PRO A 5 20.95 -48.67 4.42
CA PRO A 5 19.76 -48.23 5.11
C PRO A 5 19.09 -47.10 4.31
N SER A 6 18.04 -47.49 3.59
CA SER A 6 16.88 -46.65 3.28
C SER A 6 17.10 -45.45 2.34
N ARG A 7 17.24 -45.74 1.05
CA ARG A 7 16.61 -44.91 0.01
C ARG A 7 15.09 -44.95 0.24
N SER A 8 14.53 -43.91 0.85
CA SER A 8 13.08 -43.70 0.82
C SER A 8 12.64 -43.53 -0.64
N ARG A 9 11.94 -44.54 -1.18
CA ARG A 9 11.40 -44.55 -2.54
C ARG A 9 10.13 -43.69 -2.61
N GLY A 10 10.26 -42.40 -2.35
CA GLY A 10 9.26 -41.38 -2.66
C GLY A 10 9.77 -40.48 -3.79
N ARG A 11 8.85 -39.94 -4.62
CA ARG A 11 9.18 -38.80 -5.49
C ARG A 11 9.80 -37.71 -4.59
N PRO A 12 10.98 -37.15 -4.94
CA PRO A 12 11.60 -36.08 -4.16
C PRO A 12 10.57 -35.00 -3.85
N GLU A 13 10.51 -34.57 -2.59
CA GLU A 13 9.62 -33.48 -2.22
C GLU A 13 10.00 -32.27 -3.06
N ALA A 14 9.03 -31.66 -3.74
CA ALA A 14 9.31 -30.61 -4.73
C ALA A 14 9.93 -29.34 -4.13
N LEU A 15 10.01 -29.27 -2.80
CA LEU A 15 10.58 -28.18 -2.02
C LEU A 15 11.27 -28.75 -0.78
N ASP A 16 12.60 -28.75 -0.78
CA ASP A 16 13.39 -29.25 0.34
C ASP A 16 13.31 -28.34 1.59
N ALA A 17 13.78 -28.85 2.73
CA ALA A 17 13.71 -28.11 3.99
C ALA A 17 14.53 -26.80 3.97
N ALA A 18 15.67 -26.77 3.28
CA ALA A 18 16.51 -25.58 3.19
C ALA A 18 15.82 -24.46 2.41
N ALA A 19 15.20 -24.79 1.28
CA ALA A 19 14.41 -23.87 0.47
C ALA A 19 13.20 -23.33 1.24
N ARG A 20 12.56 -24.16 2.08
CA ARG A 20 11.47 -23.72 2.97
C ARG A 20 11.92 -22.65 3.97
N GLU A 21 13.11 -22.80 4.55
CA GLU A 21 13.68 -21.79 5.46
C GLU A 21 14.04 -20.49 4.73
N VAL A 22 14.67 -20.60 3.55
CA VAL A 22 14.99 -19.43 2.72
C VAL A 22 13.73 -18.68 2.30
N LEU A 23 12.67 -19.38 1.91
CA LEU A 23 11.37 -18.78 1.58
C LEU A 23 10.81 -17.98 2.76
N VAL A 24 10.78 -18.56 3.96
CA VAL A 24 10.29 -17.88 5.17
C VAL A 24 11.11 -16.63 5.47
N ALA A 25 12.44 -16.70 5.35
CA ALA A 25 13.32 -15.54 5.55
C ALA A 25 13.03 -14.41 4.55
N LEU A 26 12.88 -14.74 3.26
CA LEU A 26 12.59 -13.76 2.20
C LEU A 26 11.21 -13.09 2.41
N LEU A 27 10.20 -13.86 2.81
CA LEU A 27 8.88 -13.29 3.11
C LEU A 27 8.92 -12.38 4.34
N THR A 28 9.70 -12.72 5.36
CA THR A 28 9.87 -11.93 6.58
C THR A 28 10.41 -10.53 6.29
N VAL A 29 11.31 -10.41 5.31
CA VAL A 29 11.85 -9.12 4.87
C VAL A 29 11.00 -8.42 3.80
N GLY A 30 9.90 -9.05 3.35
CA GLY A 30 8.90 -8.43 2.47
C GLY A 30 9.00 -8.78 0.99
N VAL A 31 9.81 -9.77 0.63
CA VAL A 31 9.82 -10.27 -0.75
C VAL A 31 8.49 -10.99 -1.01
N SER A 32 7.87 -10.78 -2.18
CA SER A 32 6.63 -11.48 -2.53
C SER A 32 6.84 -12.99 -2.68
N ARG A 33 5.82 -13.81 -2.42
CA ARG A 33 5.86 -15.28 -2.64
C ARG A 33 6.36 -15.66 -4.04
N ALA A 34 5.92 -14.95 -5.07
CA ALA A 34 6.32 -15.25 -6.45
C ALA A 34 7.81 -14.95 -6.70
N ALA A 35 8.34 -13.87 -6.15
CA ALA A 35 9.76 -13.55 -6.24
C ALA A 35 10.62 -14.49 -5.38
N ALA A 36 10.16 -14.81 -4.17
CA ALA A 36 10.85 -15.74 -3.28
C ALA A 36 10.89 -17.17 -3.86
N ALA A 37 9.79 -17.63 -4.48
CA ALA A 37 9.74 -18.91 -5.19
C ALA A 37 10.77 -18.95 -6.34
N ARG A 38 10.82 -17.90 -7.16
CA ARG A 38 11.82 -17.80 -8.23
C ARG A 38 13.25 -17.78 -7.71
N TYR A 39 13.49 -17.15 -6.56
CA TYR A 39 14.82 -17.10 -5.94
C TYR A 39 15.33 -18.49 -5.53
N VAL A 40 14.44 -19.34 -4.98
CA VAL A 40 14.78 -20.73 -4.64
C VAL A 40 14.53 -21.69 -5.82
N GLU A 41 14.38 -21.16 -7.03
CA GLU A 41 14.20 -21.91 -8.28
C GLU A 41 12.98 -22.85 -8.32
N VAL A 42 11.93 -22.53 -7.56
CA VAL A 42 10.64 -23.25 -7.63
C VAL A 42 9.56 -22.41 -8.31
N SER A 43 8.63 -23.09 -8.98
CA SER A 43 7.48 -22.39 -9.55
C SER A 43 6.56 -21.87 -8.44
N PRO A 44 5.93 -20.69 -8.59
CA PRO A 44 4.94 -20.20 -7.63
C PRO A 44 3.77 -21.18 -7.41
N GLN A 45 3.41 -21.94 -8.46
CA GLN A 45 2.39 -22.97 -8.36
C GLN A 45 2.84 -24.15 -7.48
N THR A 46 4.11 -24.54 -7.58
CA THR A 46 4.70 -25.56 -6.69
C THR A 46 4.64 -25.10 -5.24
N LEU A 47 5.02 -23.85 -4.96
CA LEU A 47 4.91 -23.27 -3.61
C LEU A 47 3.47 -23.27 -3.08
N ALA A 48 2.50 -22.85 -3.91
CA ALA A 48 1.08 -22.86 -3.54
C ALA A 48 0.60 -24.29 -3.23
N ASN A 49 0.86 -25.24 -4.13
CA ASN A 49 0.48 -26.64 -3.93
C ASN A 49 1.14 -27.27 -2.69
N THR A 50 2.38 -26.89 -2.38
CA THR A 50 3.07 -27.37 -1.17
C THR A 50 2.45 -26.78 0.08
N ALA A 51 2.11 -25.48 0.09
CA ALA A 51 1.41 -24.84 1.21
C ALA A 51 0.01 -25.45 1.42
N ASP A 52 -0.72 -25.77 0.36
CA ASP A 52 -2.04 -26.40 0.46
C ASP A 52 -1.96 -27.82 1.08
N ARG A 53 -0.86 -28.54 0.83
CA ARG A 53 -0.62 -29.89 1.37
C ARG A 53 -0.05 -29.89 2.78
N ASP A 54 0.62 -28.82 3.17
CA ASP A 54 1.29 -28.67 4.47
C ASP A 54 0.78 -27.41 5.19
N PRO A 55 -0.29 -27.55 6.00
CA PRO A 55 -0.87 -26.42 6.73
C PRO A 55 0.10 -25.75 7.71
N ALA A 56 1.06 -26.50 8.27
CA ALA A 56 2.06 -25.95 9.18
C ALA A 56 3.03 -25.03 8.43
N PHE A 57 3.49 -25.47 7.25
CA PHE A 57 4.30 -24.64 6.37
C PHE A 57 3.52 -23.42 5.87
N ALA A 58 2.26 -23.57 5.44
CA ALA A 58 1.41 -22.45 5.06
C ALA A 58 1.32 -21.40 6.19
N LYS A 59 1.14 -21.86 7.44
CA LYS A 59 1.07 -20.96 8.59
C LYS A 59 2.36 -20.18 8.80
N ARG A 60 3.52 -20.81 8.61
CA ARG A 60 4.81 -20.12 8.68
C ARG A 60 4.95 -19.04 7.61
N LEU A 61 4.52 -19.31 6.38
CA LEU A 61 4.55 -18.32 5.30
C LEU A 61 3.66 -17.12 5.64
N GLU A 62 2.45 -17.35 6.15
CA GLU A 62 1.56 -16.27 6.60
C GLU A 62 2.17 -15.42 7.73
N LEU A 63 2.80 -16.07 8.71
CA LEU A 63 3.44 -15.38 9.84
C LEU A 63 4.63 -14.53 9.35
N ALA A 64 5.42 -15.05 8.41
CA ALA A 64 6.53 -14.32 7.80
C ALA A 64 6.04 -13.05 7.08
N GLU A 65 4.98 -13.18 6.26
CA GLU A 65 4.37 -12.04 5.59
C GLU A 65 3.79 -11.01 6.57
N ALA A 66 3.15 -11.48 7.63
CA ALA A 66 2.64 -10.61 8.69
C ALA A 66 3.77 -9.87 9.41
N SER A 67 4.90 -10.53 9.64
CA SER A 67 6.08 -9.94 10.30
C SER A 67 6.60 -8.73 9.52
N HIS A 68 6.66 -8.83 8.19
CA HIS A 68 7.02 -7.70 7.35
C HIS A 68 6.07 -6.50 7.49
N LEU A 69 4.76 -6.77 7.60
CA LEU A 69 3.76 -5.72 7.81
C LEU A 69 3.93 -5.02 9.15
N PHE A 70 4.31 -5.75 10.21
CA PHE A 70 4.63 -5.18 11.51
C PHE A 70 5.85 -4.26 11.45
N GLU A 71 6.93 -4.68 10.78
CA GLU A 71 8.12 -3.83 10.61
C GLU A 71 7.80 -2.54 9.85
N HIS A 72 7.00 -2.61 8.79
CA HIS A 72 6.52 -1.41 8.10
C HIS A 72 5.63 -0.53 8.99
N ALA A 73 4.75 -1.12 9.81
CA ALA A 73 3.94 -0.36 10.74
C ALA A 73 4.81 0.40 11.76
N ARG A 74 5.88 -0.23 12.27
CA ARG A 74 6.86 0.42 13.16
C ARG A 74 7.59 1.58 12.48
N VAL A 75 8.02 1.40 11.23
CA VAL A 75 8.64 2.49 10.45
C VAL A 75 7.69 3.69 10.33
N VAL A 76 6.41 3.43 10.04
CA VAL A 76 5.41 4.51 9.95
C VAL A 76 5.13 5.15 11.31
N GLU A 77 5.09 4.38 12.38
CA GLU A 77 4.95 4.87 13.75
C GLU A 77 6.11 5.81 14.12
N MET A 78 7.36 5.43 13.86
CA MET A 78 8.51 6.30 14.10
C MET A 78 8.44 7.57 13.26
N ALA A 79 8.07 7.47 11.97
CA ALA A 79 7.91 8.62 11.10
C ALA A 79 6.79 9.56 11.55
N SER A 80 5.74 9.03 12.19
CA SER A 80 4.59 9.80 12.66
C SER A 80 4.97 10.85 13.70
N GLN A 81 6.05 10.64 14.45
CA GLN A 81 6.53 11.57 15.48
C GLN A 81 7.01 12.90 14.89
N LYS A 82 7.44 12.92 13.62
CA LYS A 82 8.03 14.10 12.95
C LYS A 82 7.28 14.52 11.68
N ASN A 83 6.40 13.67 11.16
CA ASN A 83 5.65 13.92 9.93
C ASN A 83 4.14 13.78 10.16
N TRP A 84 3.44 14.91 10.10
CA TRP A 84 2.00 14.97 10.32
C TRP A 84 1.18 14.10 9.36
N ARG A 85 1.67 13.84 8.14
CA ARG A 85 0.99 12.95 7.18
C ARG A 85 1.06 11.49 7.62
N ALA A 86 2.21 11.06 8.15
CA ALA A 86 2.37 9.72 8.70
C ALA A 86 1.51 9.53 9.97
N SER A 87 1.45 10.55 10.82
CA SER A 87 0.56 10.58 11.99
C SER A 87 -0.93 10.51 11.61
N ALA A 88 -1.37 11.33 10.66
CA ALA A 88 -2.73 11.30 10.15
C ALA A 88 -3.07 9.93 9.52
N TRP A 89 -2.14 9.33 8.77
CA TRP A 89 -2.31 8.00 8.19
C TRP A 89 -2.45 6.92 9.29
N ALA A 90 -1.64 6.97 10.34
CA ALA A 90 -1.69 6.01 11.44
C ALA A 90 -3.00 6.12 12.23
N LEU A 91 -3.40 7.34 12.59
CA LEU A 91 -4.67 7.62 13.27
C LEU A 91 -5.89 7.15 12.45
N GLY A 92 -5.87 7.35 11.14
CA GLY A 92 -6.91 6.87 10.23
C GLY A 92 -7.06 5.35 10.18
N ARG A 93 -6.04 4.59 10.62
CA ARG A 93 -6.11 3.12 10.75
C ARG A 93 -6.41 2.64 12.15
N LEU A 94 -5.93 3.33 13.19
CA LEU A 94 -6.16 2.97 14.59
C LEU A 94 -7.60 3.30 15.04
N ALA A 95 -8.17 4.39 14.54
CA ALA A 95 -9.53 4.80 14.86
C ALA A 95 -10.24 5.25 13.57
N PRO A 96 -10.54 4.30 12.66
CA PRO A 96 -11.11 4.61 11.35
C PRO A 96 -12.46 5.32 11.46
N ASP A 97 -13.26 5.07 12.50
CA ASP A 97 -14.54 5.75 12.73
C ASP A 97 -14.42 7.23 13.08
N ARG A 98 -13.26 7.65 13.58
CA ARG A 98 -13.00 9.03 13.99
C ARG A 98 -12.12 9.78 13.01
N PHE A 99 -11.16 9.09 12.39
CA PHE A 99 -10.12 9.70 11.56
C PHE A 99 -9.92 9.01 10.20
N GLY A 100 -10.68 7.96 9.91
CA GLY A 100 -10.59 7.25 8.64
C GLY A 100 -11.16 8.07 7.51
N ASP A 101 -10.59 7.91 6.31
CA ASP A 101 -11.03 8.58 5.11
C ASP A 101 -12.50 8.19 4.77
N PRO A 102 -13.47 9.13 4.84
CA PRO A 102 -14.86 8.88 4.44
C PRO A 102 -14.97 8.42 2.97
N ASN A 103 -13.97 8.76 2.17
CA ASN A 103 -13.87 8.41 0.77
C ASN A 103 -13.55 6.92 0.54
N ARG A 104 -12.79 6.27 1.44
CA ARG A 104 -12.52 4.82 1.39
C ARG A 104 -13.76 3.97 1.71
N ARG A 105 -14.64 4.44 2.60
CA ARG A 105 -15.93 3.78 2.88
C ARG A 105 -16.89 3.88 1.70
N SER A 106 -16.90 5.02 1.00
CA SER A 106 -17.75 5.26 -0.17
C SER A 106 -17.22 4.64 -1.46
N LEU A 107 -15.91 4.40 -1.61
CA LEU A 107 -15.34 3.72 -2.79
C LEU A 107 -15.83 2.27 -2.97
N ARG A 108 -16.37 1.64 -1.92
CA ARG A 108 -17.00 0.31 -2.00
C ARG A 108 -18.39 0.35 -2.65
N ARG A 109 -18.96 1.53 -2.87
CA ARG A 109 -20.29 1.76 -3.46
C ARG A 109 -20.24 2.97 -4.41
N SER A 110 -19.94 2.74 -5.68
CA SER A 110 -20.23 3.64 -6.81
C SER A 110 -19.33 4.90 -6.97
N ARG A 111 -18.54 4.98 -8.06
CA ARG A 111 -18.07 6.28 -8.60
C ARG A 111 -18.00 6.31 -10.13
N THR A 112 -18.76 7.25 -10.71
CA THR A 112 -18.91 7.51 -12.15
C THR A 112 -17.69 8.18 -12.80
N SER A 113 -17.60 8.04 -14.12
CA SER A 113 -16.42 8.34 -14.95
C SER A 113 -16.01 9.82 -15.05
N ARG A 114 -16.92 10.78 -14.79
CA ARG A 114 -16.59 12.22 -14.82
C ARG A 114 -15.69 12.65 -13.66
N GLN A 115 -15.91 12.12 -12.46
CA GLN A 115 -15.14 12.48 -11.27
C GLN A 115 -13.70 11.92 -11.30
N ARG A 116 -13.48 10.83 -12.06
CA ARG A 116 -12.13 10.30 -12.36
C ARG A 116 -11.32 11.19 -13.30
N ARG A 117 -11.96 11.82 -14.29
CA ARG A 117 -11.28 12.73 -15.24
C ARG A 117 -10.79 13.99 -14.53
N TRP A 118 -11.55 14.45 -13.53
CA TRP A 118 -11.27 15.63 -12.72
C TRP A 118 -10.09 15.46 -11.74
N LEU A 119 -9.99 14.33 -11.02
CA LEU A 119 -8.87 14.05 -10.10
C LEU A 119 -7.50 14.06 -10.81
N LYS A 120 -7.48 13.82 -12.13
CA LYS A 120 -6.26 13.86 -12.94
C LYS A 120 -5.79 15.29 -13.26
N GLN A 121 -6.68 16.28 -13.24
CA GLN A 121 -6.38 17.66 -13.70
C GLN A 121 -6.18 18.66 -12.55
N ALA A 122 -6.61 18.32 -11.34
CA ALA A 122 -6.51 19.20 -10.17
C ALA A 122 -5.07 19.61 -9.80
N PRO A 123 -4.05 18.74 -9.89
CA PRO A 123 -2.67 19.12 -9.57
C PRO A 123 -2.12 20.23 -10.47
N ASP A 124 -2.41 20.18 -11.77
CA ASP A 124 -1.90 21.15 -12.75
C ASP A 124 -2.52 22.54 -12.54
N LEU A 125 -3.81 22.60 -12.20
CA LEU A 125 -4.52 23.86 -11.93
C LEU A 125 -4.04 24.52 -10.64
N ILE A 126 -3.75 23.71 -9.61
CA ILE A 126 -3.18 24.21 -8.35
C ILE A 126 -1.74 24.68 -8.59
N GLY A 127 -0.95 23.95 -9.39
CA GLY A 127 0.41 24.33 -9.79
C GLY A 127 0.45 25.72 -10.43
N ARG A 128 -0.40 25.97 -11.43
CA ARG A 128 -0.47 27.29 -12.10
C ARG A 128 -0.82 28.43 -11.15
N ILE A 129 -1.75 28.22 -10.21
CA ILE A 129 -2.13 29.24 -9.22
C ILE A 129 -0.97 29.52 -8.26
N LEU A 130 -0.19 28.51 -7.89
CA LEU A 130 0.98 28.70 -7.05
C LEU A 130 2.11 29.42 -7.81
N GLU A 131 2.31 29.10 -9.08
CA GLU A 131 3.33 29.72 -9.93
C GLU A 131 3.02 31.18 -10.29
N GLU A 132 1.75 31.51 -10.59
CA GLU A 132 1.31 32.86 -10.97
C GLU A 132 1.33 33.85 -9.80
N GLU A 133 1.06 33.39 -8.57
CA GLU A 133 0.76 34.28 -7.43
C GLU A 133 1.80 34.27 -6.30
N LEU A 134 2.77 33.34 -6.33
CA LEU A 134 3.81 33.26 -5.29
C LEU A 134 5.21 33.53 -5.85
N PRO A 135 5.66 34.80 -5.86
CA PRO A 135 7.08 35.08 -5.94
C PRO A 135 7.81 34.51 -4.71
N ALA A 136 9.10 34.20 -4.84
CA ALA A 136 9.92 33.59 -3.79
C ALA A 136 9.94 34.35 -2.43
N LYS A 137 9.49 35.61 -2.41
CA LYS A 137 9.32 36.46 -1.22
C LYS A 137 7.87 36.98 -1.04
N ALA A 138 6.86 36.15 -1.32
CA ALA A 138 5.46 36.58 -1.30
C ALA A 138 4.97 37.09 0.08
N SER A 139 4.29 38.25 0.07
CA SER A 139 3.70 38.88 1.26
C SER A 139 2.48 38.11 1.79
N ALA A 140 2.08 38.39 3.04
CA ALA A 140 0.91 37.75 3.66
C ALA A 140 -0.39 37.96 2.86
N ALA A 141 -0.52 39.11 2.18
CA ALA A 141 -1.66 39.42 1.32
C ALA A 141 -1.71 38.53 0.07
N ALA A 142 -0.56 38.28 -0.58
CA ALA A 142 -0.47 37.36 -1.72
C ALA A 142 -0.81 35.91 -1.32
N LYS A 143 -0.28 35.46 -0.17
CA LYS A 143 -0.60 34.13 0.39
C LYS A 143 -2.09 33.98 0.71
N ARG A 144 -2.74 35.05 1.21
CA ARG A 144 -4.19 35.06 1.45
C ARG A 144 -4.98 34.99 0.15
N ARG A 145 -4.59 35.73 -0.90
CA ARG A 145 -5.24 35.67 -2.23
C ARG A 145 -5.16 34.28 -2.84
N VAL A 146 -3.99 33.63 -2.77
CA VAL A 146 -3.80 32.24 -3.21
C VAL A 146 -4.75 31.30 -2.48
N ARG A 147 -4.79 31.38 -1.15
CA ARG A 147 -5.70 30.57 -0.33
C ARG A 147 -7.15 30.78 -0.74
N ASP A 148 -7.60 32.03 -0.84
CA ASP A 148 -8.97 32.37 -1.18
C ASP A 148 -9.34 31.88 -2.59
N ARG A 149 -8.39 31.93 -3.54
CA ARG A 149 -8.57 31.45 -4.92
C ARG A 149 -8.59 29.92 -5.01
N LEU A 150 -7.75 29.24 -4.22
CA LEU A 150 -7.78 27.79 -4.08
C LEU A 150 -9.09 27.31 -3.43
N VAL A 151 -9.58 28.01 -2.41
CA VAL A 151 -10.87 27.70 -1.77
C VAL A 151 -12.02 27.81 -2.77
N ARG A 152 -12.13 28.93 -3.50
CA ARG A 152 -13.16 29.11 -4.55
C ARG A 152 -13.03 28.10 -5.69
N LEU A 153 -11.80 27.72 -6.04
CA LEU A 153 -11.58 26.67 -7.04
C LEU A 153 -12.10 25.33 -6.49
N CYS A 154 -11.71 24.94 -5.29
CA CYS A 154 -12.21 23.73 -4.63
C CYS A 154 -13.75 23.72 -4.52
N GLU A 155 -14.38 24.84 -4.17
CA GLU A 155 -15.84 24.96 -4.06
C GLU A 155 -16.56 24.75 -5.40
N ARG A 156 -16.06 25.37 -6.49
CA ARG A 156 -16.58 25.15 -7.85
C ARG A 156 -16.34 23.73 -8.33
N LEU A 157 -15.19 23.16 -8.00
CA LEU A 157 -14.80 21.81 -8.41
C LEU A 157 -15.58 20.72 -7.66
N LEU A 158 -16.00 20.99 -6.41
CA LEU A 158 -16.83 20.09 -5.61
C LEU A 158 -18.33 20.22 -5.96
N ASN A 159 -18.76 21.35 -6.54
CA ASN A 159 -20.16 21.63 -6.88
C ASN A 159 -20.32 22.16 -8.33
N PRO A 160 -20.03 21.35 -9.37
CA PRO A 160 -19.96 21.82 -10.75
C PRO A 160 -21.29 22.35 -11.29
N ASP A 161 -22.43 21.83 -10.81
CA ASP A 161 -23.77 22.22 -11.27
C ASP A 161 -24.24 23.57 -10.69
N ARG A 162 -23.59 24.08 -9.62
CA ARG A 162 -23.91 25.41 -9.06
C ARG A 162 -23.28 26.57 -9.86
N SER A 163 -22.31 26.28 -10.72
CA SER A 163 -21.61 27.29 -11.53
C SER A 163 -22.32 27.64 -12.85
N ALA A 164 -23.42 26.98 -13.19
CA ALA A 164 -24.18 27.20 -14.44
C ALA A 164 -25.48 28.01 -14.25
N GLY A 165 -25.67 28.61 -13.07
CA GLY A 165 -26.84 29.44 -12.76
C GLY A 165 -26.44 30.74 -12.09
N SER A 166 -25.97 31.70 -12.88
CA SER A 166 -26.17 33.14 -12.66
C SER A 166 -25.81 33.91 -13.92
#